data_AF-A0A059LD82-F1
#
_entry.id   AF-A0A059LD82-F1
#
_cell.length_a   1.000
_cell.length_b   1.000
_cell.length_c   1.000
_cell.angle_alpha   90.00
_cell.angle_beta   90.00
_cell.angle_gamma   90.00
#
_symmetry.space_group_name_H-M   'P 1'
#
loop_
_entity.id
_entity.type
_entity.pdbx_description
1 polymer ?
#
loop_
_entity_poly.entity_id
_entity_poly.type
_entity_poly.pdbx_seq_one_letter_code
_entity_poly.pdbx_strand_id
1 'polypeptide(L)'
;MAWTSRRHIFVSLCFIFFIAEALGSQCSKHSFRSTAVKLLEEYPFVGLFNDLKNQTRFEASGVVRANDSYYVVFDNSYFIGKLECPLRLGAEGNVLLGDDLPDSQFEGIAYVPETDTFLLLQETRDLGHAKFWKPNILDVQLNGDTGGYDTLHSRLVDYRMTHKNKGLESIVYVDGDL
;
A
#
# COMPACT_ATOMS: atom_id res chain seq x y z
N MET A 1 29.84 16.81 -18.13
CA MET A 1 29.26 15.54 -18.63
C MET A 1 28.18 15.15 -17.64
N ALA A 2 26.91 15.42 -17.96
CA ALA A 2 25.79 15.16 -17.05
C ALA A 2 25.26 13.75 -17.32
N TRP A 3 25.37 12.87 -16.33
CA TRP A 3 24.80 11.53 -16.35
C TRP A 3 23.36 11.62 -15.84
N THR A 4 22.38 11.60 -16.74
CA THR A 4 20.97 11.45 -16.37
C THR A 4 20.68 9.96 -16.22
N SER A 5 20.82 9.43 -15.00
CA SER A 5 20.34 8.08 -14.65
C SER A 5 18.81 8.06 -14.77
N ARG A 6 18.29 7.29 -15.72
CA ARG A 6 16.86 6.99 -15.80
C ARG A 6 16.59 5.84 -14.83
N ARG A 7 16.00 6.17 -13.67
CA ARG A 7 15.50 5.17 -12.72
C ARG A 7 14.17 4.62 -13.23
N HIS A 8 14.06 3.31 -13.34
CA HIS A 8 12.84 2.62 -13.76
C HIS A 8 12.08 2.17 -12.51
N ILE A 9 10.85 2.68 -12.33
CA ILE A 9 9.93 2.19 -11.30
C ILE A 9 9.27 0.92 -11.87
N PHE A 10 9.47 -0.22 -11.20
CA PHE A 10 8.84 -1.48 -11.56
C PHE A 10 7.58 -1.67 -10.71
N VAL A 11 6.44 -1.88 -11.38
CA VAL A 11 5.19 -2.29 -10.73
C VAL A 11 5.11 -3.81 -10.80
N SER A 12 5.22 -4.47 -9.65
CA SER A 12 5.08 -5.92 -9.56
C SER A 12 3.61 -6.27 -9.36
N LEU A 13 2.97 -6.91 -10.35
CA LEU A 13 1.67 -7.56 -10.15
C LEU A 13 1.86 -8.76 -9.22
N CYS A 14 1.53 -8.60 -7.94
CA CYS A 14 1.53 -9.71 -6.99
C CYS A 14 0.09 -10.10 -6.65
N PHE A 15 -0.45 -11.07 -7.36
CA PHE A 15 -1.68 -11.76 -6.94
C PHE A 15 -1.35 -12.69 -5.77
N ILE A 16 -1.66 -12.30 -4.53
CA ILE A 16 -1.73 -13.25 -3.41
C ILE A 16 -3.20 -13.66 -3.25
N PHE A 17 -3.68 -14.50 -4.17
CA PHE A 17 -4.86 -15.32 -3.91
C PHE A 17 -4.42 -16.53 -3.07
N PHE A 18 -4.73 -16.53 -1.78
CA PHE A 18 -4.76 -17.79 -1.04
C PHE A 18 -5.97 -18.61 -1.55
N ILE A 19 -5.73 -19.52 -2.49
CA ILE A 19 -6.68 -20.58 -2.81
C ILE A 19 -6.70 -21.53 -1.60
N ALA A 20 -7.64 -21.31 -0.69
CA ALA A 20 -8.00 -22.24 0.37
C ALA A 20 -9.13 -23.19 -0.05
N GLU A 21 -9.20 -23.59 -1.32
CA GLU A 21 -10.20 -24.54 -1.81
C GLU A 21 -9.55 -25.62 -2.68
N ALA A 22 -8.91 -26.62 -2.06
CA ALA A 22 -8.73 -27.97 -2.64
C ALA A 22 -8.03 -29.03 -1.75
N LEU A 23 -7.79 -28.85 -0.45
CA LEU A 23 -6.95 -29.83 0.31
C LEU A 23 -7.44 -30.14 1.74
N GLY A 24 -8.71 -30.53 1.89
CA GLY A 24 -9.29 -30.91 3.19
C GLY A 24 -8.56 -32.02 3.97
N SER A 25 -7.69 -32.82 3.33
CA SER A 25 -6.95 -33.91 3.98
C SER A 25 -5.44 -33.68 4.18
N GLN A 26 -4.87 -32.60 3.62
CA GLN A 26 -3.43 -32.31 3.76
C GLN A 26 -3.14 -31.26 4.83
N CYS A 27 -4.08 -30.36 5.13
CA CYS A 27 -3.90 -29.31 6.15
C CYS A 27 -3.73 -29.87 7.58
N SER A 28 -4.20 -31.09 7.84
CA SER A 28 -4.08 -31.77 9.14
C SER A 28 -2.78 -32.58 9.30
N LYS A 29 -2.02 -32.80 8.22
CA LYS A 29 -0.74 -33.53 8.29
C LYS A 29 0.28 -32.72 9.08
N HIS A 30 0.97 -33.36 10.02
CA HIS A 30 1.96 -32.74 10.89
C HIS A 30 3.02 -31.96 10.10
N SER A 31 3.49 -32.51 8.98
CA SER A 31 4.48 -31.88 8.09
C SER A 31 4.01 -30.55 7.50
N PHE A 32 2.72 -30.40 7.22
CA PHE A 32 2.15 -29.14 6.71
C PHE A 32 1.95 -28.14 7.84
N ARG A 33 1.46 -28.58 9.01
CA ARG A 33 1.28 -27.70 10.19
C ARG A 33 2.59 -27.15 10.76
N SER A 34 3.71 -27.84 10.54
CA SER A 34 5.04 -27.38 10.97
C SER A 34 5.66 -26.35 10.03
N THR A 35 5.26 -26.31 8.75
CA THR A 35 5.83 -25.40 7.75
C THR A 35 4.87 -24.29 7.32
N ALA A 36 3.58 -24.42 7.64
CA ALA A 36 2.59 -23.41 7.33
C ALA A 36 2.81 -22.14 8.16
N VAL A 37 2.66 -20.98 7.50
CA VAL A 37 2.55 -19.69 8.17
C VAL A 37 1.33 -19.74 9.08
N LYS A 38 1.53 -19.36 10.35
CA LYS A 38 0.45 -19.29 11.34
C LYS A 38 0.15 -17.83 11.62
N LEU A 39 -1.13 -17.49 11.57
CA LEU A 39 -1.60 -16.23 12.13
C LEU A 39 -1.26 -16.23 13.62
N LEU A 40 -0.49 -15.25 14.04
CA LEU A 40 -0.15 -15.06 15.45
C LEU A 40 -1.23 -14.22 16.13
N GLU A 41 -1.56 -13.09 15.52
CA GLU A 41 -2.52 -12.12 16.04
C GLU A 41 -3.25 -11.44 14.87
N GLU A 42 -4.49 -11.04 15.11
CA GLU A 42 -5.31 -10.27 14.17
C GLU A 42 -6.06 -9.20 14.97
N TYR A 43 -6.02 -7.96 14.48
CA TYR A 43 -6.73 -6.83 15.05
C TYR A 43 -7.46 -6.06 13.95
N PRO A 44 -8.71 -5.65 14.16
CA PRO A 44 -9.39 -4.81 13.19
C PRO A 44 -8.82 -3.39 13.23
N PHE A 45 -8.72 -2.72 12.08
CA PHE A 45 -8.20 -1.34 11.99
C PHE A 45 -8.94 -0.35 12.90
N VAL A 46 -10.25 -0.52 13.09
CA VAL A 46 -11.04 0.31 14.02
C VAL A 46 -10.55 0.25 15.48
N GLY A 47 -9.86 -0.82 15.87
CA GLY A 47 -9.26 -0.98 17.20
C GLY A 47 -7.80 -0.51 17.26
N LEU A 48 -7.17 -0.24 16.12
CA LEU A 48 -5.77 0.17 16.06
C LEU A 48 -5.60 1.67 16.28
N PHE A 49 -6.53 2.51 15.82
CA PHE A 49 -6.41 3.97 15.88
C PHE A 49 -7.26 4.55 17.03
N ASN A 50 -6.72 5.55 17.73
CA ASN A 50 -7.47 6.30 18.76
C ASN A 50 -8.42 7.34 18.16
N ASP A 51 -8.00 7.96 17.06
CA ASP A 51 -8.83 8.85 16.26
C ASP A 51 -9.10 8.21 14.90
N LEU A 52 -10.37 7.87 14.66
CA LEU A 52 -10.80 7.27 13.40
C LEU A 52 -11.01 8.31 12.29
N LYS A 53 -10.90 9.62 12.57
CA LYS A 53 -11.14 10.69 11.57
C LYS A 53 -12.44 10.46 10.77
N ASN A 54 -13.53 10.15 11.49
CA ASN A 54 -14.85 9.80 10.94
C ASN A 54 -14.90 8.57 10.02
N GLN A 55 -13.80 7.81 9.88
CA GLN A 55 -13.79 6.57 9.11
C GLN A 55 -14.58 5.48 9.82
N THR A 56 -15.48 4.85 9.08
CA THR A 56 -16.27 3.70 9.54
C THR A 56 -15.86 2.40 8.86
N ARG A 57 -15.05 2.49 7.81
CA ARG A 57 -14.61 1.37 6.98
C ARG A 57 -13.16 1.57 6.57
N PHE A 58 -12.39 0.49 6.65
CA PHE A 58 -11.00 0.44 6.22
C PHE A 58 -10.84 -0.72 5.25
N GLU A 59 -10.41 -0.44 4.03
CA GLU A 59 -10.14 -1.42 2.98
C GLU A 59 -8.66 -1.38 2.64
N ALA A 60 -7.85 -2.04 3.47
CA ALA A 60 -6.39 -2.01 3.31
C ALA A 60 -5.99 -2.74 2.03
N SER A 61 -5.19 -2.07 1.20
CA SER A 61 -4.74 -2.58 -0.11
C SER A 61 -3.23 -2.75 -0.20
N GLY A 62 -2.46 -2.06 0.64
CA GLY A 62 -1.00 -2.21 0.69
C GLY A 62 -0.42 -1.96 2.07
N VAL A 63 0.69 -2.63 2.38
CA VAL A 63 1.44 -2.44 3.62
C VAL A 63 2.94 -2.45 3.35
N VAL A 64 3.69 -1.55 3.98
CA VAL A 64 5.15 -1.54 3.99
C VAL A 64 5.67 -1.28 5.41
N ARG A 65 6.84 -1.83 5.74
CA ARG A 65 7.56 -1.49 6.98
C ARG A 65 8.66 -0.49 6.66
N ALA A 66 8.72 0.61 7.40
CA ALA A 66 9.78 1.60 7.33
C ALA A 66 9.99 2.23 8.72
N ASN A 67 11.23 2.57 9.08
CA ASN A 67 11.55 3.32 10.32
C ASN A 67 10.81 2.79 11.58
N ASP A 68 10.84 1.46 11.78
CA ASP A 68 10.17 0.74 12.88
C ASP A 68 8.66 0.95 13.01
N SER A 69 8.00 1.35 11.94
CA SER A 69 6.55 1.44 11.83
C SER A 69 6.04 0.63 10.62
N TYR A 70 4.78 0.25 10.65
CA TYR A 70 4.05 -0.20 9.48
C TYR A 70 3.25 0.96 8.90
N TYR A 71 3.20 1.04 7.58
CA TYR A 71 2.43 2.01 6.83
C TYR A 71 1.46 1.28 5.93
N VAL A 72 0.18 1.60 6.06
CA VAL A 72 -0.92 0.95 5.36
C VAL A 72 -1.64 1.98 4.51
N VAL A 73 -1.92 1.65 3.25
CA VAL A 73 -2.84 2.42 2.40
C VAL A 73 -4.17 1.70 2.29
N PHE A 74 -5.22 2.47 2.08
CA PHE A 74 -6.59 1.98 1.92
C PHE A 74 -7.13 2.37 0.55
N ASP A 75 -7.86 1.49 -0.13
CA ASP A 75 -8.45 1.80 -1.45
C ASP A 75 -9.60 2.83 -1.35
N ASN A 76 -10.24 2.87 -0.18
CA ASN A 76 -11.47 3.62 0.06
C ASN A 76 -11.25 5.00 0.70
N SER A 77 -10.01 5.36 1.05
CA SER A 77 -9.69 6.66 1.66
C SER A 77 -8.27 7.14 1.32
N TYR A 78 -8.06 8.46 1.36
CA TYR A 78 -6.73 9.07 1.17
C TYR A 78 -5.85 9.02 2.42
N PHE A 79 -6.23 8.26 3.46
CA PHE A 79 -5.39 8.09 4.64
C PHE A 79 -4.25 7.09 4.43
N ILE A 80 -3.13 7.35 5.08
CA ILE A 80 -2.07 6.37 5.35
C ILE A 80 -2.14 6.02 6.84
N GLY A 81 -2.42 4.77 7.16
CA GLY A 81 -2.33 4.26 8.53
C GLY A 81 -0.89 4.02 8.92
N LYS A 82 -0.35 4.82 9.84
CA LYS A 82 0.92 4.54 10.52
C LYS A 82 0.62 3.71 11.77
N LEU A 83 1.30 2.59 11.94
CA LEU A 83 1.14 1.67 13.06
C LEU A 83 2.49 1.39 13.71
N GLU A 84 2.54 1.36 15.03
CA GLU A 84 3.74 1.00 15.78
C GLU A 84 4.14 -0.46 15.56
N CYS A 85 5.43 -0.74 15.73
CA CYS A 85 5.97 -2.09 15.85
C CYS A 85 6.59 -2.26 17.25
N PRO A 86 6.10 -3.18 18.10
CA PRO A 86 5.05 -4.16 17.86
C PRO A 86 3.65 -3.55 17.79
N LEU A 87 2.75 -4.22 17.04
CA LEU A 87 1.37 -3.80 16.88
C LEU A 87 0.63 -3.86 18.23
N ARG A 88 -0.03 -2.77 18.61
CA ARG A 88 -0.80 -2.64 19.84
C ARG A 88 -2.10 -1.90 19.56
N LEU A 89 -3.20 -2.35 20.15
CA LEU A 89 -4.50 -1.66 20.06
C LEU A 89 -4.42 -0.28 20.70
N GLY A 90 -4.98 0.74 20.04
CA GLY A 90 -5.06 2.11 20.55
C GLY A 90 -3.71 2.72 20.96
N ALA A 91 -2.59 2.27 20.39
CA ALA A 91 -1.29 2.88 20.68
C ALA A 91 -1.26 4.34 20.22
N GLU A 92 -0.60 5.22 20.99
CA GLU A 92 -0.54 6.65 20.66
C GLU A 92 0.16 6.92 19.32
N GLY A 93 1.14 6.10 18.94
CA GLY A 93 1.78 6.19 17.63
C GLY A 93 0.98 5.60 16.46
N ASN A 94 -0.18 4.99 16.72
CA ASN A 94 -1.08 4.53 15.66
C ASN A 94 -1.96 5.71 15.20
N VAL A 95 -1.66 6.23 14.01
CA VAL A 95 -2.30 7.44 13.49
C VAL A 95 -2.71 7.30 12.03
N LEU A 96 -3.82 7.95 11.67
CA LEU A 96 -4.24 8.13 10.29
C LEU A 96 -3.67 9.44 9.75
N LEU A 97 -2.80 9.36 8.74
CA LEU A 97 -2.14 10.50 8.12
C LEU A 97 -2.84 10.86 6.81
N GLY A 98 -3.21 12.14 6.62
CA GLY A 98 -3.84 12.63 5.40
C GLY A 98 -5.24 13.21 5.62
N ASP A 99 -6.04 13.22 4.56
CA ASP A 99 -7.35 13.85 4.48
C ASP A 99 -8.49 12.84 4.34
N ASP A 100 -9.67 13.21 4.86
CA ASP A 100 -10.92 12.46 4.72
C ASP A 100 -11.53 12.68 3.32
N LEU A 101 -10.84 12.16 2.31
CA LEU A 101 -11.35 12.08 0.95
C LEU A 101 -11.66 10.62 0.63
N PRO A 102 -12.83 10.33 0.04
CA PRO A 102 -13.20 8.97 -0.31
C PRO A 102 -12.46 8.52 -1.58
N ASP A 103 -12.41 7.21 -1.76
CA ASP A 103 -12.08 6.57 -3.04
C ASP A 103 -10.69 6.97 -3.58
N SER A 104 -9.65 6.71 -2.78
CA SER A 104 -8.26 7.00 -3.18
C SER A 104 -7.80 6.13 -4.34
N GLN A 105 -8.40 4.94 -4.47
CA GLN A 105 -7.98 3.90 -5.39
C GLN A 105 -6.50 3.52 -5.17
N PHE A 106 -5.99 3.69 -3.94
CA PHE A 106 -4.67 3.19 -3.60
C PHE A 106 -4.69 1.66 -3.59
N GLU A 107 -3.73 1.05 -4.27
CA GLU A 107 -3.56 -0.40 -4.34
C GLU A 107 -2.17 -0.85 -3.87
N GLY A 108 -1.32 0.07 -3.44
CA GLY A 108 0.01 -0.30 -3.00
C GLY A 108 0.79 0.85 -2.41
N ILE A 109 1.76 0.50 -1.57
CA ILE A 109 2.69 1.42 -0.96
C ILE A 109 4.09 0.79 -0.97
N ALA A 110 5.10 1.58 -1.33
CA ALA A 110 6.51 1.22 -1.20
C ALA A 110 7.28 2.34 -0.51
N TYR A 111 8.36 2.00 0.17
CA TYR A 111 9.24 2.96 0.84
C TYR A 111 10.54 3.12 0.05
N VAL A 112 10.99 4.37 -0.10
CA VAL A 112 12.22 4.77 -0.81
C VAL A 112 13.21 5.30 0.23
N PRO A 113 14.17 4.47 0.68
CA PRO A 113 15.06 4.81 1.80
C PRO A 113 16.02 5.97 1.51
N GLU A 114 16.34 6.23 0.24
CA GLU A 114 17.31 7.25 -0.16
C GLU A 114 16.78 8.67 0.01
N THR A 115 15.45 8.82 -0.09
CA THR A 115 14.76 10.11 0.05
C THR A 115 13.86 10.16 1.27
N ASP A 116 13.73 9.06 2.02
CA ASP A 116 12.76 8.91 3.12
C ASP A 116 11.33 9.25 2.66
N THR A 117 10.97 8.82 1.45
CA THR A 117 9.65 9.03 0.85
C THR A 117 8.91 7.73 0.61
N PHE A 118 7.62 7.84 0.32
CA PHE A 118 6.77 6.70 -0.03
C PHE A 118 6.24 6.84 -1.45
N LEU A 119 6.14 5.72 -2.14
CA LEU A 119 5.45 5.61 -3.42
C LEU A 119 4.07 5.00 -3.18
N LEU A 120 3.00 5.73 -3.49
CA LEU A 120 1.64 5.23 -3.45
C LEU A 120 1.19 4.89 -4.87
N LEU A 121 0.75 3.65 -5.08
CA LEU A 121 0.17 3.22 -6.35
C LEU A 121 -1.33 3.48 -6.33
N GLN A 122 -1.82 4.30 -7.25
CA GLN A 122 -3.23 4.40 -7.59
C GLN A 122 -3.53 3.53 -8.82
N GLU A 123 -4.52 2.66 -8.70
CA GLU A 123 -4.92 1.70 -9.74
C GLU A 123 -5.11 2.37 -11.10
N THR A 124 -5.99 3.37 -11.14
CA THR A 124 -6.31 4.06 -12.38
C THR A 124 -6.76 5.49 -12.11
N ARG A 125 -6.39 6.40 -13.00
CA ARG A 125 -6.96 7.74 -13.07
C ARG A 125 -7.70 7.92 -14.39
N ASP A 126 -8.94 8.41 -14.32
CA ASP A 126 -9.66 8.83 -15.54
C ASP A 126 -8.96 10.09 -16.07
N LEU A 127 -8.48 10.03 -17.31
CA LEU A 127 -7.83 11.16 -17.96
C LEU A 127 -8.81 11.96 -18.85
N GLY A 128 -10.11 11.66 -18.77
CA GLY A 128 -11.23 12.46 -19.32
C GLY A 128 -11.33 12.53 -20.84
N HIS A 129 -10.24 12.36 -21.58
CA HIS A 129 -10.16 12.67 -23.02
C HIS A 129 -9.67 11.50 -23.88
N ALA A 130 -8.94 10.56 -23.30
CA ALA A 130 -8.45 9.38 -24.00
C ALA A 130 -9.09 8.17 -23.32
N LYS A 131 -9.78 7.30 -24.08
CA LYS A 131 -10.45 6.07 -23.60
C LYS A 131 -9.46 5.01 -23.07
N PHE A 132 -8.46 5.42 -22.30
CA PHE A 132 -7.40 4.59 -21.76
C PHE A 132 -7.19 4.96 -20.30
N TRP A 133 -7.03 3.93 -19.49
CA TRP A 133 -6.72 4.08 -18.08
C TRP A 133 -5.23 3.90 -17.90
N LYS A 134 -4.62 4.77 -17.10
CA LYS A 134 -3.23 4.65 -16.68
C LYS A 134 -3.14 4.63 -15.16
N PRO A 135 -2.31 3.74 -14.59
CA PRO A 135 -1.97 3.79 -13.17
C PRO A 135 -1.17 5.05 -12.87
N ASN A 136 -1.23 5.49 -11.62
CA ASN A 136 -0.55 6.69 -11.18
C ASN A 136 0.28 6.39 -9.93
N ILE A 137 1.53 6.83 -9.91
CA ILE A 137 2.39 6.75 -8.73
C ILE A 137 2.48 8.14 -8.11
N LEU A 138 2.13 8.23 -6.82
CA LEU A 138 2.38 9.42 -6.01
C LEU A 138 3.67 9.21 -5.22
N ASP A 139 4.60 10.15 -5.32
CA ASP A 139 5.75 10.25 -4.43
C ASP A 139 5.36 11.19 -3.30
N VAL A 140 5.31 10.69 -2.07
CA VAL A 140 4.80 11.42 -0.91
C VAL A 140 5.82 11.46 0.22
N GLN A 141 5.92 12.63 0.87
CA GLN A 141 6.66 12.82 2.11
C GLN A 141 5.67 12.87 3.27
N LEU A 142 5.87 12.07 4.31
CA LEU A 142 5.04 12.18 5.51
C LEU A 142 5.37 13.47 6.25
N ASN A 143 4.34 14.20 6.68
CA ASN A 143 4.48 15.44 7.42
C ASN A 143 3.98 15.23 8.86
N GLY A 144 4.93 15.02 9.77
CA GLY A 144 4.65 14.74 11.18
C GLY A 144 3.99 15.91 11.91
N ASP A 145 4.20 17.15 11.45
CA ASP A 145 3.69 18.35 12.11
C ASP A 145 2.20 18.58 11.78
N THR A 146 1.78 18.24 10.57
CA THR A 146 0.39 18.43 10.10
C THR A 146 -0.48 17.20 10.28
N GLY A 147 0.09 16.05 10.64
CA GLY A 147 -0.62 14.77 10.67
C GLY A 147 -1.07 14.32 9.28
N GLY A 148 -0.28 14.67 8.26
CA GLY A 148 -0.59 14.50 6.84
C GLY A 148 0.58 13.95 6.03
N TYR A 149 0.48 14.08 4.72
CA TYR A 149 1.59 13.87 3.79
C TYR A 149 1.51 14.85 2.63
N ASP A 150 2.67 15.23 2.13
CA ASP A 150 2.82 16.14 1.00
C ASP A 150 3.12 15.33 -0.26
N THR A 151 2.35 15.56 -1.32
CA THR A 151 2.64 14.95 -2.63
C THR A 151 3.75 15.73 -3.32
N LEU A 152 4.93 15.13 -3.44
CA LEU A 152 6.08 15.70 -4.12
C LEU A 152 5.94 15.59 -5.64
N HIS A 153 5.53 14.41 -6.12
CA HIS A 153 5.37 14.11 -7.53
C HIS A 153 4.17 13.21 -7.80
N SER A 154 3.61 13.34 -9.01
CA SER A 154 2.55 12.46 -9.52
C SER A 154 2.96 12.01 -10.92
N ARG A 155 3.07 10.70 -11.15
CA ARG A 155 3.60 10.13 -12.39
C ARG A 155 2.72 9.01 -12.89
N LEU A 156 2.19 9.18 -14.10
CA LEU A 156 1.50 8.09 -14.79
C LEU A 156 2.49 7.00 -15.16
N VAL A 157 2.16 5.76 -14.83
CA VAL A 157 2.92 4.59 -15.26
C VAL A 157 2.79 4.46 -16.77
N ASP A 158 3.90 4.14 -17.45
CA ASP A 158 3.86 3.89 -18.89
C ASP A 158 3.32 2.49 -19.23
N TYR A 159 2.12 2.22 -18.73
CA TYR A 159 1.35 1.01 -18.96
C TYR A 159 -0.08 1.43 -19.32
N ARG A 160 -0.55 0.97 -20.48
CA ARG A 160 -1.88 1.31 -20.98
C ARG A 160 -2.85 0.18 -20.69
N MET A 161 -3.95 0.50 -20.02
CA MET A 161 -5.05 -0.44 -19.81
C MET A 161 -6.15 -0.21 -20.84
N THR A 162 -6.67 -1.30 -21.41
CA THR A 162 -7.71 -1.29 -22.45
C THR A 162 -9.14 -1.25 -21.90
N HIS A 163 -9.31 -1.47 -20.61
CA HIS A 163 -10.58 -1.43 -19.90
C HIS A 163 -10.34 -1.02 -18.44
N LYS A 164 -11.38 -0.51 -17.76
CA LYS A 164 -11.36 -0.35 -16.30
C LYS A 164 -11.28 -1.76 -15.71
N ASN A 165 -10.13 -2.13 -15.16
CA ASN A 165 -9.90 -3.42 -14.53
C ASN A 165 -9.19 -3.22 -13.20
N LYS A 166 -9.60 -4.02 -12.22
CA LYS A 166 -8.87 -4.32 -10.99
C LYS A 166 -7.63 -5.15 -11.33
N GLY A 167 -6.52 -4.49 -11.58
CA GLY A 167 -5.39 -5.13 -12.25
C GLY A 167 -4.02 -4.84 -11.67
N LEU A 168 -3.82 -3.74 -10.94
CA LEU A 168 -2.52 -3.43 -10.36
C LEU A 168 -2.65 -3.33 -8.85
N GLU A 169 -2.24 -4.41 -8.19
CA GLU A 169 -2.53 -4.67 -6.78
C GLU A 169 -1.32 -4.40 -5.87
N SER A 170 -0.18 -3.95 -6.42
CA SER A 170 1.02 -3.73 -5.61
C SER A 170 2.12 -2.95 -6.32
N ILE A 171 2.98 -2.32 -5.52
CA ILE A 171 4.23 -1.69 -5.94
C ILE A 171 5.36 -2.15 -5.01
N VAL A 172 6.55 -2.35 -5.58
CA VAL A 172 7.76 -2.66 -4.81
C VAL A 172 8.86 -1.71 -5.28
N TYR A 173 9.59 -1.15 -4.32
CA TYR A 173 10.82 -0.41 -4.60
C TYR A 173 11.99 -1.40 -4.66
N VAL A 174 12.76 -1.35 -5.75
CA VAL A 174 13.99 -2.14 -5.92
C VAL A 174 15.11 -1.17 -6.27
N ASP A 175 16.15 -1.13 -5.44
CA ASP A 175 17.38 -0.43 -5.76
C ASP A 175 18.27 -1.34 -6.60
N GLY A 176 18.66 -0.90 -7.80
CA GLY A 176 19.54 -1.68 -8.67
C GLY A 176 19.72 -1.15 -10.10
N ASP A 177 20.94 -1.32 -10.61
CA ASP A 177 21.23 -1.39 -12.05
C ASP A 177 20.65 -2.72 -12.58
N LEU A 178 19.45 -2.67 -13.16
CA LEU A 178 18.83 -3.82 -13.85
C LEU A 178 19.45 -4.08 -15.22
#